data_AF-A0A0U2VMH9-F1
#
_entry.id   AF-A0A0U2VMH9-F1
#
_cell.length_a   1.000
_cell.length_b   1.000
_cell.length_c   1.000
_cell.angle_alpha   90.00
_cell.angle_beta   90.00
_cell.angle_gamma   90.00
#
_symmetry.space_group_name_H-M   'P 1'
#
loop_
_entity.id
_entity.type
_entity.pdbx_description
1 polymer ?
#
loop_
_entity_poly.entity_id
_entity_poly.type
_entity_poly.pdbx_seq_one_letter_code
_entity_poly.pdbx_strand_id
1 'polypeptide(L)'
;MDDHELVSVRKILDNIFGKVNYLTTFVWRRRNFSDAHEDYISCDHEYIVCYSKSKLKYLQKKISTWINCEDTLNYREDGFTDLIGSNQASARNHINKLFNNQVVTNYPKPVNLLTSLFSIFVEDGDRILDIFAGSGTTGEACMEISSQNNISVNFTLIQISKPKNNKLIHDVANLTVQRNKQAYKSISKKYAKLDGFSVYLISSLREENIFRNIGENYEK
;
A
#
# COMPACT_ATOMS: atom_id res chain seq x y z
N MET A 1 -6.85 -2.56 -8.58
CA MET A 1 -8.11 -3.14 -9.10
C MET A 1 -7.81 -3.79 -10.43
N ASP A 2 -8.51 -4.84 -10.81
CA ASP A 2 -8.35 -5.51 -12.11
C ASP A 2 -9.30 -4.93 -13.17
N ASP A 3 -9.34 -5.54 -14.35
CA ASP A 3 -10.20 -5.13 -15.46
C ASP A 3 -11.69 -5.25 -15.15
N HIS A 4 -12.11 -6.22 -14.33
CA HIS A 4 -13.52 -6.44 -13.99
C HIS A 4 -14.07 -5.30 -13.14
N GLU A 5 -13.26 -4.77 -12.23
CA GLU A 5 -13.68 -3.75 -11.28
C GLU A 5 -13.50 -2.32 -11.82
N LEU A 6 -12.51 -2.09 -12.69
CA LEU A 6 -12.07 -0.75 -13.10
C LEU A 6 -13.23 0.14 -13.55
N VAL A 7 -14.04 -0.33 -14.49
CA VAL A 7 -15.11 0.48 -15.09
C VAL A 7 -16.16 0.87 -14.06
N SER A 8 -16.57 -0.07 -13.21
CA SER A 8 -17.60 0.14 -12.21
C SER A 8 -17.12 1.06 -11.09
N VAL A 9 -15.91 0.80 -10.56
CA VAL A 9 -15.30 1.64 -9.53
C VAL A 9 -15.09 3.05 -10.05
N ARG A 10 -14.57 3.20 -11.27
CA ARG A 10 -14.35 4.50 -11.91
C ARG A 10 -15.63 5.33 -11.95
N LYS A 11 -16.75 4.75 -12.38
CA LYS A 11 -18.06 5.42 -12.43
C LYS A 11 -18.57 5.84 -11.06
N ILE A 12 -18.41 4.98 -10.05
CA ILE A 12 -18.81 5.30 -8.67
C ILE A 12 -17.99 6.49 -8.15
N LEU A 13 -16.67 6.44 -8.32
CA LEU A 13 -15.79 7.52 -7.87
C LEU A 13 -16.06 8.83 -8.64
N ASP A 14 -16.48 8.75 -9.91
CA ASP A 14 -16.82 9.93 -10.71
C ASP A 14 -18.06 10.63 -10.16
N ASN A 15 -19.03 9.86 -9.66
CA ASN A 15 -20.23 10.40 -9.01
C ASN A 15 -19.92 10.98 -7.62
N ILE A 16 -19.00 10.37 -6.86
CA ILE A 16 -18.65 10.80 -5.50
C ILE A 16 -17.74 12.03 -5.50
N PHE A 17 -16.66 11.97 -6.28
CA PHE A 17 -15.62 13.01 -6.28
C PHE A 17 -15.77 14.00 -7.42
N GLY A 18 -16.59 13.71 -8.42
CA GLY A 18 -16.73 14.52 -9.63
C GLY A 18 -15.68 14.18 -10.67
N LYS A 19 -16.11 14.03 -11.93
CA LYS A 19 -15.23 13.73 -13.07
C LYS A 19 -14.10 14.75 -13.27
N VAL A 20 -14.33 16.00 -12.91
CA VAL A 20 -13.34 17.09 -12.96
C VAL A 20 -12.16 16.90 -12.00
N ASN A 21 -12.34 16.08 -10.96
CA ASN A 21 -11.33 15.78 -9.95
C ASN A 21 -10.54 14.49 -10.27
N TYR A 22 -10.83 13.83 -11.38
CA TYR A 22 -10.00 12.74 -11.86
C TYR A 22 -8.64 13.26 -12.33
N LEU A 23 -7.59 12.60 -11.84
CA LEU A 23 -6.23 12.91 -12.28
C LEU A 23 -5.77 11.95 -13.37
N THR A 24 -5.68 10.66 -13.04
CA THR A 24 -5.14 9.64 -13.94
C THR A 24 -5.43 8.23 -13.43
N THR A 25 -5.15 7.23 -14.25
CA THR A 25 -5.11 5.82 -13.86
C THR A 25 -3.69 5.31 -14.11
N PHE A 26 -3.00 4.92 -13.04
CA PHE A 26 -1.73 4.22 -13.17
C PHE A 26 -1.98 2.76 -13.54
N VAL A 27 -1.09 2.20 -14.36
CA VAL A 27 -1.10 0.79 -14.77
C VAL A 27 0.15 0.16 -14.18
N TRP A 28 -0.03 -0.78 -13.26
CA TRP A 28 1.05 -1.50 -12.62
C TRP A 28 1.16 -2.91 -13.19
N ARG A 29 2.34 -3.24 -13.72
CA ARG A 29 2.65 -4.60 -14.15
C ARG A 29 2.87 -5.49 -12.91
N ARG A 30 1.90 -6.34 -12.59
CA ARG A 30 1.94 -7.21 -11.41
C ARG A 30 2.72 -8.52 -11.62
N ARG A 31 3.07 -8.85 -12.87
CA ARG A 31 3.77 -10.08 -13.28
C ARG A 31 4.95 -9.80 -14.21
N ASN A 32 6.05 -10.51 -14.00
CA ASN A 32 7.21 -10.44 -14.91
C ASN A 32 6.95 -11.19 -16.21
N PHE A 33 6.32 -12.37 -16.14
CA PHE A 33 6.03 -13.21 -17.29
C PHE A 33 4.53 -13.36 -17.46
N SER A 34 4.10 -13.32 -18.72
CA SER A 34 2.73 -13.62 -19.10
C SER A 34 2.42 -15.07 -18.79
N ASP A 35 1.28 -15.27 -18.13
CA ASP A 35 0.71 -16.58 -17.87
C ASP A 35 -0.37 -16.85 -18.93
N ALA A 36 -0.20 -17.91 -19.71
CA ALA A 36 -1.16 -18.25 -20.76
C ALA A 36 -2.44 -18.77 -20.10
N HIS A 37 -3.47 -17.93 -20.02
CA HIS A 37 -4.82 -18.39 -19.70
C HIS A 37 -5.33 -19.29 -20.84
N GLU A 38 -6.38 -20.07 -20.60
CA GLU A 38 -7.02 -20.95 -21.59
C GLU A 38 -7.32 -20.25 -22.93
N ASP A 39 -7.53 -18.93 -22.91
CA ASP A 39 -7.82 -18.10 -24.09
C ASP A 39 -6.56 -17.53 -24.79
N TYR A 40 -5.35 -17.97 -24.40
CA TYR A 40 -4.06 -17.50 -24.91
C TYR A 40 -3.78 -16.00 -24.70
N ILE A 41 -4.55 -15.33 -23.84
CA ILE A 41 -4.39 -13.92 -23.48
C ILE A 41 -4.03 -13.83 -22.01
N SER A 42 -2.99 -13.05 -21.68
CA SER A 42 -2.56 -12.84 -20.30
C SER A 42 -2.91 -11.46 -19.77
N CYS A 43 -3.53 -11.41 -18.59
CA CYS A 43 -3.79 -10.16 -17.87
C CYS A 43 -2.71 -9.95 -16.80
N ASP A 44 -1.66 -9.21 -17.16
CA ASP A 44 -0.43 -9.05 -16.35
C ASP A 44 -0.35 -7.76 -15.56
N HIS A 45 -1.37 -6.90 -15.65
CA HIS A 45 -1.42 -5.61 -14.99
C HIS A 45 -2.64 -5.46 -14.07
N GLU A 46 -2.54 -4.46 -13.20
CA GLU A 46 -3.62 -3.95 -12.37
C GLU A 46 -3.64 -2.42 -12.46
N TYR A 47 -4.78 -1.83 -12.12
CA TYR A 47 -5.02 -0.40 -12.19
C TYR A 47 -5.04 0.25 -10.81
N ILE A 48 -4.59 1.50 -10.76
CA ILE A 48 -4.65 2.38 -9.59
C ILE A 48 -5.25 3.71 -10.06
N VAL A 49 -6.49 3.95 -9.68
CA VAL A 49 -7.22 5.16 -10.07
C VAL A 49 -6.89 6.29 -9.09
N CYS A 50 -6.50 7.44 -9.61
CA CYS A 50 -6.11 8.61 -8.83
C CYS A 50 -7.09 9.78 -9.05
N TYR A 51 -7.57 10.33 -7.94
CA TYR A 51 -8.37 11.55 -7.89
C TYR A 51 -7.68 12.57 -6.99
N SER A 52 -7.93 13.85 -7.23
CA SER A 52 -7.45 14.93 -6.39
C SER A 52 -8.59 15.88 -6.03
N LYS A 53 -8.66 16.29 -4.76
CA LYS A 53 -9.65 17.26 -4.28
C LYS A 53 -9.43 18.66 -4.86
N SER A 54 -8.19 18.99 -5.19
CA SER A 54 -7.80 20.28 -5.76
C SER A 54 -6.83 20.07 -6.92
N LYS A 55 -6.67 21.08 -7.79
CA LYS A 55 -5.66 21.02 -8.84
C LYS A 55 -4.29 20.80 -8.19
N LEU A 56 -3.57 19.78 -8.64
CA LEU A 56 -2.20 19.53 -8.22
C LEU A 56 -1.32 20.67 -8.72
N LYS A 57 -1.11 21.69 -7.89
CA LYS A 57 -0.24 22.83 -8.21
C LYS A 57 1.25 22.46 -8.12
N TYR A 58 1.58 21.29 -7.59
CA TYR A 58 2.92 20.97 -7.07
C TYR A 58 3.63 19.81 -7.77
N LEU A 59 3.05 19.19 -8.81
CA LEU A 59 3.80 18.18 -9.59
C LEU A 59 4.86 18.88 -10.45
N GLN A 60 6.04 19.08 -9.87
CA GLN A 60 7.21 19.67 -10.55
C GLN A 60 7.90 18.71 -11.51
N LYS A 61 7.50 17.43 -11.53
CA LYS A 61 8.07 16.37 -12.36
C LYS A 61 7.02 15.79 -13.30
N LYS A 62 7.43 15.45 -14.52
CA LYS A 62 6.64 14.62 -15.44
C LYS A 62 6.71 13.17 -14.95
N ILE A 63 5.56 12.52 -14.79
CA ILE A 63 5.48 11.17 -14.19
C ILE A 63 4.77 10.23 -15.16
N SER A 64 5.38 9.07 -15.40
CA SER A 64 4.78 8.01 -16.20
C SER A 64 3.62 7.37 -15.43
N THR A 65 2.49 7.16 -16.11
CA THR A 65 1.37 6.40 -15.54
C THR A 65 1.63 4.89 -15.55
N TRP A 66 2.62 4.45 -16.32
CA TRP A 66 3.06 3.06 -16.36
C TRP A 66 4.08 2.79 -15.25
N ILE A 67 3.76 1.83 -14.38
CA ILE A 67 4.60 1.41 -13.26
C ILE A 67 5.28 0.08 -13.64
N ASN A 68 6.59 0.16 -13.83
CA ASN A 68 7.43 -0.93 -14.27
C ASN A 68 7.83 -1.85 -13.10
N CYS A 69 8.15 -3.11 -13.41
CA CYS A 69 8.93 -3.93 -12.50
C CYS A 69 10.41 -3.49 -12.54
N GLU A 70 11.13 -3.65 -11.42
CA GLU A 70 12.55 -3.27 -11.26
C GLU A 70 13.45 -3.73 -12.43
N ASP A 71 13.10 -4.83 -13.10
CA ASP A 71 13.86 -5.45 -14.20
C ASP A 71 13.68 -4.77 -15.58
N THR A 72 12.97 -3.63 -15.69
CA THR A 72 12.59 -3.02 -16.99
C THR A 72 12.96 -1.54 -17.15
N LEU A 73 13.91 -1.03 -16.36
CA LEU A 73 14.36 0.36 -16.46
C LEU A 73 15.06 0.63 -17.80
N ASN A 74 14.45 1.46 -18.63
CA ASN A 74 15.05 1.99 -19.84
C ASN A 74 15.42 3.46 -19.62
N TYR A 75 16.52 3.90 -20.21
CA TYR A 75 16.81 5.33 -20.30
C TYR A 75 15.72 6.01 -21.14
N ARG A 76 15.10 7.06 -20.60
CA ARG A 76 14.05 7.82 -21.28
C ARG A 76 14.57 9.21 -21.65
N GLU A 77 14.45 9.56 -22.92
CA GLU A 77 14.82 10.89 -23.45
C GLU A 77 13.67 11.92 -23.35
N ASP A 78 12.45 11.47 -22.98
CA ASP A 78 11.23 12.29 -22.93
C ASP A 78 11.10 13.13 -21.65
N GLY A 79 12.00 12.94 -20.68
CA GLY A 79 12.04 13.62 -19.40
C GLY A 79 10.95 13.17 -18.41
N PHE A 80 10.27 12.05 -18.65
CA PHE A 80 9.35 11.45 -17.68
C PHE A 80 10.09 10.61 -16.65
N THR A 81 9.65 10.70 -15.39
CA THR A 81 10.10 9.85 -14.30
C THR A 81 9.30 8.55 -14.31
N ASP A 82 9.99 7.42 -14.36
CA ASP A 82 9.38 6.10 -14.19
C ASP A 82 9.09 5.83 -12.72
N LEU A 83 7.94 5.21 -12.48
CA LEU A 83 7.60 4.62 -11.20
C LEU A 83 7.96 3.14 -11.24
N ILE A 84 8.52 2.65 -10.14
CA ILE A 84 8.96 1.27 -10.02
C ILE A 84 8.13 0.58 -8.95
N GLY A 85 7.56 -0.58 -9.29
CA GLY A 85 6.83 -1.42 -8.37
C GLY A 85 7.22 -2.87 -8.59
N SER A 86 7.69 -3.55 -7.55
CA SER A 86 8.01 -4.98 -7.64
C SER A 86 6.74 -5.79 -7.99
N ASN A 87 6.89 -6.99 -8.52
CA ASN A 87 5.75 -7.84 -8.88
C ASN A 87 5.09 -8.50 -7.65
N GLN A 88 3.95 -9.16 -7.88
CA GLN A 88 3.15 -9.80 -6.84
C GLN A 88 3.86 -10.99 -6.16
N ALA A 89 4.73 -11.70 -6.88
CA ALA A 89 5.51 -12.80 -6.33
C ALA A 89 6.59 -12.30 -5.37
N SER A 90 7.28 -11.21 -5.71
CA SER A 90 8.24 -10.54 -4.83
C SER A 90 7.56 -10.03 -3.55
N ALA A 91 6.36 -9.47 -3.65
CA ALA A 91 5.59 -9.05 -2.48
C ALA A 91 5.23 -10.23 -1.55
N ARG A 92 4.89 -11.38 -2.12
CA ARG A 92 4.65 -12.62 -1.36
C ARG A 92 5.93 -13.14 -0.68
N ASN A 93 7.05 -13.10 -1.38
CA ASN A 93 8.33 -13.51 -0.81
C ASN A 93 8.76 -12.58 0.33
N HIS A 94 8.53 -11.28 0.22
CA HIS A 94 8.81 -10.31 1.27
C HIS A 94 8.06 -10.63 2.56
N ILE A 95 6.74 -10.79 2.50
CA ILE A 95 5.96 -11.13 3.70
C ILE A 95 6.34 -12.50 4.26
N ASN A 96 6.60 -13.50 3.42
CA ASN A 96 7.05 -14.81 3.90
C ASN A 96 8.37 -14.71 4.65
N LYS A 97 9.35 -13.95 4.15
CA LYS A 97 10.62 -13.71 4.83
C LYS A 97 10.43 -12.98 6.16
N LEU A 98 9.59 -11.95 6.19
CA LEU A 98 9.31 -11.17 7.40
C LEU A 98 8.80 -12.07 8.55
N PHE A 99 8.00 -13.09 8.19
CA PHE A 99 7.40 -14.05 9.11
C PHE A 99 8.07 -15.44 9.12
N ASN A 100 9.32 -15.59 8.65
CA ASN A 100 10.05 -16.87 8.63
C ASN A 100 9.25 -18.05 8.03
N ASN A 101 8.53 -17.79 6.94
CA ASN A 101 7.66 -18.74 6.21
C ASN A 101 6.48 -19.31 7.02
N GLN A 102 6.13 -18.73 8.17
CA GLN A 102 5.01 -19.19 9.00
C GLN A 102 3.64 -18.65 8.52
N VAL A 103 3.66 -17.83 7.48
CA VAL A 103 2.52 -17.04 7.03
C VAL A 103 2.27 -17.33 5.56
N VAL A 104 1.03 -17.69 5.23
CA VAL A 104 0.56 -17.83 3.85
C VAL A 104 -0.55 -16.81 3.64
N THR A 105 -0.24 -15.74 2.91
CA THR A 105 -1.21 -14.70 2.56
C THR A 105 -1.49 -14.73 1.06
N ASN A 106 -2.70 -14.35 0.69
CA ASN A 106 -3.07 -14.19 -0.71
C ASN A 106 -2.66 -12.78 -1.14
N TYR A 107 -1.49 -12.69 -1.75
CA TYR A 107 -1.06 -11.60 -2.63
C TYR A 107 -1.08 -10.19 -2.01
N PRO A 108 -0.16 -9.88 -1.08
CA PRO A 108 -0.02 -8.51 -0.58
C PRO A 108 0.38 -7.58 -1.73
N LYS A 109 -0.02 -6.31 -1.65
CA LYS A 109 0.59 -5.28 -2.51
C LYS A 109 2.08 -5.16 -2.18
N PRO A 110 2.97 -4.94 -3.16
CA PRO A 110 4.39 -4.70 -2.92
C PRO A 110 4.61 -3.39 -2.16
N VAL A 111 5.59 -3.37 -1.26
CA VAL A 111 5.97 -2.15 -0.51
C VAL A 111 6.52 -1.09 -1.49
N ASN A 112 7.39 -1.50 -2.42
CA ASN A 112 8.00 -0.60 -3.41
C ASN A 112 6.95 0.12 -4.27
N LEU A 113 5.88 -0.59 -4.66
CA LEU A 113 4.78 0.02 -5.41
C LEU A 113 4.17 1.22 -4.66
N LEU A 114 3.92 1.05 -3.36
CA LEU A 114 3.34 2.12 -2.53
C LEU A 114 4.35 3.23 -2.25
N THR A 115 5.61 2.91 -1.94
CA THR A 115 6.63 3.94 -1.69
C THR A 115 6.89 4.79 -2.93
N SER A 116 6.91 4.19 -4.12
CA SER A 116 7.03 4.92 -5.38
C SER A 116 5.86 5.88 -5.61
N LEU A 117 4.62 5.44 -5.36
CA LEU A 117 3.45 6.32 -5.44
C LEU A 117 3.47 7.43 -4.38
N PHE A 118 3.85 7.11 -3.16
CA PHE A 118 3.94 8.08 -2.06
C PHE A 118 5.01 9.14 -2.35
N SER A 119 6.13 8.78 -2.96
CA SER A 119 7.19 9.73 -3.34
C SER A 119 6.73 10.86 -4.27
N ILE A 120 5.58 10.69 -4.92
CA ILE A 120 4.99 11.68 -5.82
C ILE A 120 4.24 12.76 -5.05
N PHE A 121 3.53 12.36 -3.98
CA PHE A 121 2.48 13.16 -3.37
C PHE A 121 2.73 13.52 -1.90
N VAL A 122 3.58 12.76 -1.21
CA VAL A 122 3.74 12.82 0.24
C VAL A 122 4.89 13.75 0.61
N GLU A 123 4.59 14.70 1.48
CA GLU A 123 5.53 15.64 2.07
C GLU A 123 5.68 15.43 3.58
N ASP A 124 6.59 16.19 4.21
CA ASP A 124 6.79 16.15 5.65
C ASP A 124 5.54 16.63 6.42
N GLY A 125 5.08 15.83 7.37
CA GLY A 125 3.89 16.09 8.19
C GLY A 125 2.58 15.52 7.62
N ASP A 126 2.61 14.91 6.43
CA ASP A 126 1.41 14.36 5.79
C ASP A 126 0.82 13.15 6.52
N ARG A 127 -0.46 12.88 6.20
CA ARG A 127 -1.24 11.79 6.78
C ARG A 127 -1.80 10.88 5.69
N ILE A 128 -1.62 9.58 5.85
CA ILE A 128 -2.12 8.55 4.94
C ILE A 128 -3.18 7.72 5.64
N LEU A 129 -4.35 7.58 5.00
CA LEU A 129 -5.45 6.75 5.47
C LEU A 129 -5.68 5.59 4.52
N ASP A 130 -5.69 4.37 5.05
CA ASP A 130 -6.06 3.17 4.33
C ASP A 130 -7.16 2.42 5.10
N ILE A 131 -8.38 2.47 4.58
CA ILE A 131 -9.54 1.84 5.20
C ILE A 131 -9.72 0.36 4.80
N PHE A 132 -8.83 -0.16 3.95
CA PHE A 132 -8.79 -1.56 3.50
C PHE A 132 -7.38 -2.12 3.62
N ALA A 133 -6.78 -1.98 4.82
CA ALA A 133 -5.35 -2.19 5.03
C ALA A 133 -4.83 -3.59 4.63
N GLY A 134 -5.69 -4.61 4.68
CA GLY A 134 -5.41 -5.94 4.19
C GLY A 134 -4.29 -6.62 4.96
N SER A 135 -3.10 -6.76 4.36
CA SER A 135 -1.93 -7.29 5.07
C SER A 135 -1.13 -6.21 5.80
N GLY A 136 -1.45 -4.92 5.61
CA GLY A 136 -0.77 -3.81 6.23
C GLY A 136 0.42 -3.24 5.45
N THR A 137 0.53 -3.49 4.13
CA THR A 137 1.61 -2.95 3.28
C THR A 137 1.72 -1.43 3.39
N THR A 138 0.58 -0.72 3.46
CA THR A 138 0.55 0.75 3.53
C THR A 138 1.32 1.31 4.71
N GLY A 139 1.15 0.75 5.91
CA GLY A 139 1.88 1.22 7.10
C GLY A 139 3.39 1.00 6.98
N GLU A 140 3.80 -0.16 6.46
CA GLU A 140 5.22 -0.44 6.18
C GLU A 140 5.81 0.54 5.15
N ALA A 141 5.09 0.84 4.08
CA ALA A 141 5.52 1.82 3.08
C ALA A 141 5.64 3.25 3.67
N CYS A 142 4.72 3.63 4.56
CA CYS A 142 4.79 4.92 5.27
C CYS A 142 6.03 4.99 6.18
N MET A 143 6.31 3.93 6.93
CA MET A 143 7.51 3.87 7.78
C MET A 143 8.80 3.92 6.96
N GLU A 144 8.85 3.18 5.84
CA GLU A 144 10.04 3.16 4.98
C GLU A 144 10.29 4.54 4.34
N ILE A 145 9.27 5.20 3.77
CA ILE A 145 9.46 6.53 3.15
C ILE A 145 9.78 7.62 4.18
N SER A 146 9.16 7.55 5.36
CA SER A 146 9.43 8.42 6.51
C SER A 146 10.90 8.35 6.91
N SER A 147 11.43 7.15 7.12
CA SER A 147 12.83 6.95 7.48
C SER A 147 13.81 7.22 6.34
N GLN A 148 13.50 6.85 5.10
CA GLN A 148 14.37 7.08 3.93
C GLN A 148 14.59 8.56 3.65
N ASN A 149 13.53 9.36 3.74
CA ASN A 149 13.57 10.78 3.40
C ASN A 149 13.74 11.69 4.62
N ASN A 150 13.83 11.12 5.83
CA ASN A 150 13.89 11.85 7.10
C ASN A 150 12.73 12.86 7.26
N ILE A 151 11.53 12.43 6.88
CA ILE A 151 10.27 13.18 7.01
C ILE A 151 9.36 12.45 8.01
N SER A 152 8.33 13.12 8.52
CA SER A 152 7.31 12.52 9.37
C SER A 152 6.05 12.24 8.57
N VAL A 153 5.76 10.96 8.32
CA VAL A 153 4.51 10.53 7.66
C VAL A 153 3.68 9.73 8.65
N ASN A 154 2.52 10.26 8.99
CA ASN A 154 1.58 9.58 9.88
C ASN A 154 0.66 8.69 9.06
N PHE A 155 0.33 7.51 9.56
CA PHE A 155 -0.61 6.62 8.87
C PHE A 155 -1.72 6.14 9.80
N THR A 156 -2.88 5.85 9.20
CA THR A 156 -4.01 5.20 9.88
C THR A 156 -4.47 4.05 9.01
N LEU A 157 -4.41 2.85 9.57
CA LEU A 157 -4.88 1.63 8.93
C LEU A 157 -6.16 1.16 9.62
N ILE A 158 -7.22 0.94 8.84
CA ILE A 158 -8.44 0.29 9.33
C ILE A 158 -8.53 -1.09 8.67
N GLN A 159 -8.67 -2.12 9.50
CA GLN A 159 -8.85 -3.49 9.05
C GLN A 159 -9.94 -4.17 9.87
N ILE A 160 -10.96 -4.66 9.18
CA ILE A 160 -12.02 -5.46 9.80
C ILE A 160 -11.42 -6.80 10.26
N SER A 161 -11.71 -7.18 11.51
CA SER A 161 -11.42 -8.51 12.02
C SER A 161 -12.27 -9.54 11.29
N LYS A 162 -11.62 -10.47 10.60
CA LYS A 162 -12.25 -11.60 9.90
C LYS A 162 -11.58 -12.88 10.35
N PRO A 163 -12.02 -13.47 11.49
CA PRO A 163 -11.45 -14.70 11.98
C PRO A 163 -11.61 -15.82 10.94
N LYS A 164 -10.52 -16.53 10.63
CA LYS A 164 -10.54 -17.72 9.75
C LYS A 164 -10.32 -18.98 10.58
N ASN A 165 -11.18 -19.97 10.40
CA ASN A 165 -10.95 -21.30 10.96
C ASN A 165 -9.76 -21.96 10.24
N ASN A 166 -8.82 -22.53 11.02
CA ASN A 166 -7.73 -23.43 10.60
C ASN A 166 -6.42 -22.86 9.95
N LYS A 167 -5.91 -21.67 10.31
CA LYS A 167 -4.49 -21.31 10.04
C LYS A 167 -3.85 -20.48 11.17
N LEU A 168 -2.51 -20.55 11.29
CA LEU A 168 -1.65 -19.82 12.26
C LEU A 168 -1.89 -18.30 12.31
N ILE A 169 -2.44 -17.71 11.25
CA ILE A 169 -2.99 -16.36 11.28
C ILE A 169 -4.50 -16.48 11.40
N HIS A 170 -4.97 -16.34 12.63
CA HIS A 170 -6.39 -16.44 12.95
C HIS A 170 -7.22 -15.28 12.37
N ASP A 171 -6.62 -14.14 11.99
CA ASP A 171 -7.34 -12.93 11.57
C ASP A 171 -6.48 -12.01 10.66
N VAL A 172 -7.10 -11.42 9.63
CA VAL A 172 -6.47 -10.42 8.74
C VAL A 172 -6.08 -9.14 9.49
N ALA A 173 -6.85 -8.74 10.51
CA ALA A 173 -6.47 -7.60 11.35
C ALA A 173 -5.21 -7.90 12.16
N ASN A 174 -5.11 -9.11 12.74
CA ASN A 174 -3.89 -9.54 13.41
C ASN A 174 -2.69 -9.59 12.44
N LEU A 175 -2.89 -10.05 11.19
CA LEU A 175 -1.83 -9.99 10.16
C LEU A 175 -1.35 -8.56 9.92
N THR A 176 -2.26 -7.61 9.74
CA THR A 176 -1.93 -6.18 9.56
C THR A 176 -1.06 -5.68 10.70
N VAL A 177 -1.48 -5.96 11.94
CA VAL A 177 -0.78 -5.55 13.16
C VAL A 177 0.60 -6.19 13.23
N GLN A 178 0.72 -7.51 13.09
CA GLN A 178 1.99 -8.22 13.19
C GLN A 178 2.97 -7.84 12.08
N ARG A 179 2.48 -7.61 10.85
CA ARG A 179 3.32 -7.17 9.73
C ARG A 179 3.98 -5.84 10.07
N ASN A 180 3.20 -4.87 10.50
CA ASN A 180 3.71 -3.53 10.81
C ASN A 180 4.66 -3.54 12.02
N LYS A 181 4.45 -4.43 13.01
CA LYS A 181 5.42 -4.63 14.11
C LYS A 181 6.76 -5.15 13.61
N GLN A 182 6.74 -6.17 12.76
CA GLN A 182 7.97 -6.76 12.23
C GLN A 182 8.68 -5.79 11.29
N ALA A 183 7.93 -5.06 10.46
CA ALA A 183 8.46 -3.98 9.63
C ALA A 183 9.11 -2.89 10.48
N TYR A 184 8.44 -2.38 11.52
CA TYR A 184 9.00 -1.40 12.45
C TYR A 184 10.33 -1.87 13.05
N LYS A 185 10.40 -3.12 13.55
CA LYS A 185 11.64 -3.71 14.10
C LYS A 185 12.76 -3.82 13.06
N SER A 186 12.43 -4.04 11.79
CA SER A 186 13.41 -4.13 10.71
C SER A 186 13.91 -2.74 10.31
N ILE A 187 13.00 -1.78 10.15
CA ILE A 187 13.28 -0.41 9.70
C ILE A 187 14.04 0.35 10.79
N SER A 188 13.67 0.22 12.06
CA SER A 188 14.36 0.87 13.19
C SER A 188 15.80 0.39 13.41
N LYS A 189 16.16 -0.81 12.93
CA LYS A 189 17.55 -1.28 12.89
C LYS A 189 18.34 -0.65 11.75
N LYS A 190 17.67 -0.31 10.64
CA LYS A 190 18.28 0.26 9.43
C LYS A 190 18.42 1.78 9.52
N TYR A 191 17.50 2.46 10.21
CA TYR A 191 17.46 3.92 10.32
C TYR A 191 17.32 4.38 11.77
N ALA A 192 17.98 5.49 12.14
CA ALA A 192 18.06 5.96 13.53
C ALA A 192 16.77 6.67 14.04
N LYS A 193 15.95 7.19 13.11
CA LYS A 193 14.72 7.94 13.40
C LYS A 193 13.53 7.23 12.75
N LEU A 194 12.63 6.75 13.60
CA LEU A 194 11.35 6.18 13.23
C LEU A 194 10.41 6.36 14.42
N ASP A 195 9.25 6.96 14.17
CA ASP A 195 8.20 7.10 15.17
C ASP A 195 7.42 5.79 15.32
N GLY A 196 6.91 5.55 16.51
CA GLY A 196 6.11 4.38 16.84
C GLY A 196 4.71 4.40 16.24
N PHE A 197 3.95 3.34 16.47
CA PHE A 197 2.52 3.31 16.20
C PHE A 197 1.74 2.62 17.33
N SER A 198 0.46 2.95 17.43
CA SER A 198 -0.46 2.40 18.41
C SER A 198 -1.55 1.59 17.71
N VAL A 199 -2.08 0.59 18.41
CA VAL A 199 -3.18 -0.26 17.92
C VAL A 199 -4.41 -0.05 18.78
N TYR A 200 -5.56 0.11 18.12
CA TYR A 200 -6.85 0.33 18.77
C TYR A 200 -7.87 -0.70 18.29
N LEU A 201 -8.72 -1.16 19.20
CA LEU A 201 -9.93 -1.93 18.88
C LEU A 201 -11.15 -1.05 19.11
N ILE A 202 -12.14 -1.17 18.22
CA ILE A 202 -13.44 -0.53 18.39
C ILE A 202 -14.27 -1.40 19.33
N SER A 203 -14.61 -0.90 20.51
CA SER A 203 -15.60 -1.52 21.40
C SER A 203 -17.01 -1.13 20.95
N SER A 204 -18.04 -1.92 21.32
CA SER A 204 -19.42 -1.65 20.94
C SER A 204 -19.84 -0.22 21.32
N LEU A 205 -20.67 0.41 20.47
CA LEU A 205 -21.19 1.80 20.49
C LEU A 205 -21.88 2.30 21.79
N ARG A 206 -21.71 1.64 22.94
CA ARG A 206 -22.38 1.95 24.22
C ARG A 206 -21.47 2.50 25.33
N GLU A 207 -20.17 2.67 25.07
CA GLU A 207 -19.26 3.30 26.03
C GLU A 207 -18.78 4.67 25.52
N GLU A 208 -18.59 5.63 26.43
CA GLU A 208 -18.10 7.00 26.15
C GLU A 208 -16.74 7.01 25.44
N ASN A 209 -15.99 5.90 25.48
CA ASN A 209 -14.72 5.70 24.80
C ASN A 209 -14.84 4.65 23.68
N ILE A 210 -15.06 5.12 22.45
CA ILE A 210 -15.25 4.28 21.24
C ILE A 210 -13.98 3.48 20.88
N PHE A 211 -12.79 4.00 21.23
CA PHE A 211 -11.51 3.37 20.95
C PHE A 211 -10.86 2.86 22.24
N ARG A 212 -10.64 1.55 22.31
CA ARG A 212 -9.82 0.94 23.36
C ARG A 212 -8.42 0.70 22.82
N ASN A 213 -7.43 1.43 23.34
CA ASN A 213 -6.02 1.10 23.09
C ASN A 213 -5.75 -0.30 23.69
N ILE A 214 -5.17 -1.20 22.90
CA ILE A 214 -4.88 -2.57 23.35
C ILE A 214 -3.52 -2.73 24.04
N GLY A 215 -2.89 -1.62 24.45
CA GLY A 215 -1.64 -1.60 25.21
C GLY A 215 -0.39 -1.86 24.37
N GLU A 216 -0.51 -1.87 23.04
CA GLU A 216 0.59 -2.12 22.12
C GLU A 216 1.10 -0.81 21.52
N ASN A 217 1.63 0.07 22.38
CA ASN A 217 2.38 1.23 21.93
C ASN A 217 3.81 0.78 21.59
N TYR A 218 4.17 0.85 20.31
CA TYR A 218 5.53 0.53 19.84
C TYR A 218 6.39 1.79 19.83
N GLU A 219 6.64 2.34 21.01
CA GLU A 219 7.48 3.53 21.20
C GLU A 219 8.95 3.13 21.43
N LYS A 220 9.84 4.14 21.43
CA LYS A 220 11.26 3.98 21.82
C LYS A 220 11.40 3.69 23.31
#